data_AF-A0A935BYB1-F1
#
_entry.id   AF-A0A935BYB1-F1
#
_cell.length_a   1.000
_cell.length_b   1.000
_cell.length_c   1.000
_cell.angle_alpha   90.00
_cell.angle_beta   90.00
_cell.angle_gamma   90.00
#
_symmetry.space_group_name_H-M   'P 1'
#
loop_
_entity.id
_entity.type
_entity.pdbx_description
1 polymer ?
#
loop_
_entity_poly.entity_id
_entity_poly.type
_entity_poly.pdbx_seq_one_letter_code
_entity_poly.pdbx_strand_id
1 'polypeptide(L)'
;MWWPSRWIAQTGLLRAFNRLIGGEYVKFATGHAANLGAEAIQALMMFPAGTDPNVTSVDLMFDGMNYNRLPRAAVDNIPSIGDGNSTMMILNRVAGNLAASGAQIGNVAGLVFDDQEVGYSFTANLPFCQYKNTLSNTFPRLANQFSRAIPAGRTGWIKLWSLDDRALFGATINYNPNTTSNPGAFNQGHNMHSLTLTEAARVTGAGLSSNLYQLERVSCLRLSIL
;
A
#
# COMPACT_ATOMS: atom_id res chain seq x y z
N MET A 1 -4.99 6.11 0.92
CA MET A 1 -5.12 6.89 -0.33
C MET A 1 -6.46 7.60 -0.26
N TRP A 2 -6.45 8.91 -0.02
CA TRP A 2 -7.66 9.70 0.19
C TRP A 2 -8.20 10.18 -1.15
N TRP A 3 -9.36 9.67 -1.55
CA TRP A 3 -10.10 10.16 -2.72
C TRP A 3 -11.25 11.04 -2.22
N PRO A 4 -11.24 12.37 -2.42
CA PRO A 4 -12.39 13.17 -2.05
C PRO A 4 -13.53 12.94 -3.04
N SER A 5 -14.72 12.78 -2.47
CA SER A 5 -16.02 12.61 -3.11
C SER A 5 -16.55 13.88 -3.81
N ARG A 6 -15.67 14.79 -4.24
CA ARG A 6 -16.06 16.03 -4.92
C ARG A 6 -15.15 16.35 -6.11
N TRP A 7 -15.30 15.56 -7.16
CA TRP A 7 -14.85 15.93 -8.50
C TRP A 7 -16.01 16.61 -9.25
N ILE A 8 -16.12 17.92 -9.19
CA ILE A 8 -17.02 18.65 -10.10
C ILE A 8 -16.22 19.78 -10.75
N ALA A 9 -15.78 19.54 -11.99
CA ALA A 9 -15.66 20.62 -12.96
C ALA A 9 -17.05 20.89 -13.56
N GLN A 10 -17.33 22.13 -13.95
CA GLN A 10 -18.60 22.60 -14.54
C GLN A 10 -19.13 21.77 -15.74
N THR A 11 -18.34 20.85 -16.28
CA THR A 11 -18.66 20.00 -17.45
C THR A 11 -18.79 18.50 -17.12
N GLY A 12 -18.73 18.09 -15.86
CA GLY A 12 -18.79 16.66 -15.48
C GLY A 12 -17.52 15.86 -15.81
N LEU A 13 -16.40 16.51 -16.14
CA LEU A 13 -15.12 15.85 -16.42
C LEU A 13 -14.16 15.93 -15.22
N LEU A 14 -13.33 14.89 -15.05
CA LEU A 14 -12.23 14.91 -14.09
C LEU A 14 -11.13 15.88 -14.57
N ARG A 15 -10.87 16.93 -13.78
CA ARG A 15 -9.78 17.89 -14.02
C ARG A 15 -8.62 17.65 -13.07
N ALA A 16 -7.40 17.95 -13.50
CA ALA A 16 -6.23 17.91 -12.64
C ALA A 16 -6.43 18.73 -11.35
N PHE A 17 -6.29 18.07 -10.20
CA PHE A 17 -6.46 18.69 -8.88
C PHE A 17 -5.38 18.19 -7.92
N ASN A 18 -4.20 18.80 -7.98
CA ASN A 18 -3.02 18.42 -7.19
C ASN A 18 -2.90 19.27 -5.91
N ARG A 19 -3.99 19.46 -5.16
CA ARG A 19 -4.03 20.35 -3.99
C ARG A 19 -4.41 19.64 -2.69
N LEU A 20 -4.60 18.32 -2.75
CA LEU A 20 -5.07 17.54 -1.63
C LEU A 20 -3.89 16.98 -0.85
N ILE A 21 -3.99 17.10 0.47
CA ILE A 21 -3.13 16.43 1.43
C ILE A 21 -4.04 15.69 2.41
N GLY A 22 -3.53 14.65 3.03
CA GLY A 22 -4.29 13.88 4.00
C GLY A 22 -3.41 12.92 4.77
N GLY A 23 -3.99 12.36 5.81
CA GLY A 23 -3.43 11.30 6.63
C GLY A 23 -4.55 10.64 7.42
N GLU A 24 -4.26 9.49 8.01
CA GLU A 24 -5.22 8.73 8.80
C GLU A 24 -4.58 8.23 10.09
N TYR A 25 -5.32 8.34 11.19
CA TYR A 25 -5.00 7.66 12.43
C TYR A 25 -5.64 6.28 12.43
N VAL A 26 -4.82 5.25 12.41
CA VAL A 26 -5.28 3.85 12.44
C VAL A 26 -5.01 3.24 13.81
N LYS A 27 -5.97 2.44 14.31
CA LYS A 27 -5.81 1.70 15.56
C LYS A 27 -6.49 0.34 15.46
N PHE A 28 -5.68 -0.71 15.60
CA PHE A 28 -6.15 -2.09 15.52
C PHE A 28 -6.38 -2.69 16.91
N ALA A 29 -7.27 -3.70 16.98
CA ALA A 29 -7.54 -4.46 18.20
C ALA A 29 -6.29 -5.18 18.76
N THR A 30 -5.28 -5.43 17.91
CA THR A 30 -3.99 -6.01 18.28
C THR A 30 -3.04 -5.00 18.94
N GLY A 31 -3.50 -3.78 19.26
CA GLY A 31 -2.68 -2.73 19.88
C GLY A 31 -1.84 -1.90 18.90
N HIS A 32 -1.78 -2.29 17.63
CA HIS A 32 -1.04 -1.58 16.60
C HIS A 32 -1.72 -0.26 16.27
N ALA A 33 -0.98 0.84 16.29
CA ALA A 33 -1.50 2.15 15.95
C ALA A 33 -0.42 3.00 15.26
N ALA A 34 -0.85 3.84 14.31
CA ALA A 34 0.03 4.76 13.60
C ALA A 34 -0.76 5.95 13.05
N ASN A 35 -0.03 7.03 12.75
CA ASN A 35 -0.53 8.11 11.91
C ASN A 35 0.14 7.98 10.54
N LEU A 36 -0.63 7.59 9.52
CA LEU A 36 -0.12 7.30 8.19
C LEU A 36 -0.50 8.41 7.22
N GLY A 37 0.51 9.00 6.56
CA GLY A 37 0.29 9.98 5.51
C GLY A 37 -0.39 9.35 4.30
N ALA A 38 -1.32 10.06 3.67
CA ALA A 38 -1.90 9.62 2.42
C ALA A 38 -0.86 9.71 1.28
N GLU A 39 -0.76 8.66 0.48
CA GLU A 39 0.04 8.69 -0.75
C GLU A 39 -0.65 9.56 -1.81
N ALA A 40 0.00 10.64 -2.20
CA ALA A 40 -0.51 11.61 -3.15
C ALA A 40 0.06 11.35 -4.56
N ILE A 41 -0.83 11.22 -5.54
CA ILE A 41 -0.46 10.96 -6.93
C ILE A 41 -0.92 12.15 -7.76
N GLN A 42 0.01 12.76 -8.47
CA GLN A 42 -0.25 13.98 -9.22
C GLN A 42 -0.77 13.65 -10.62
N ALA A 43 -1.79 14.40 -11.07
CA ALA A 43 -2.16 14.48 -12.47
C ALA A 43 -1.14 15.34 -13.22
N LEU A 44 -0.68 14.86 -14.37
CA LEU A 44 0.33 15.50 -15.22
C LEU A 44 -0.29 16.21 -16.43
N MET A 45 -1.51 15.83 -16.81
CA MET A 45 -2.31 16.52 -17.82
C MET A 45 -3.55 17.19 -17.22
N MET A 46 -4.03 18.25 -17.86
CA MET A 46 -5.23 18.99 -17.43
C MET A 46 -6.51 18.13 -17.44
N PHE A 47 -6.61 17.20 -18.39
CA PHE A 47 -7.69 16.21 -18.52
C PHE A 47 -7.10 14.79 -18.57
N PRO A 48 -6.58 14.30 -17.44
CA PRO A 48 -5.79 13.06 -17.39
C PRO A 48 -6.66 11.79 -17.57
N ALA A 49 -7.97 11.95 -17.70
CA ALA A 49 -8.96 10.89 -17.82
C ALA A 49 -9.79 11.02 -19.12
N GLY A 50 -9.37 11.89 -20.04
CA GLY A 50 -10.05 12.17 -21.30
C GLY A 50 -10.98 13.38 -21.26
N THR A 51 -11.60 13.68 -22.42
CA THR A 51 -12.40 14.89 -22.66
C THR A 51 -13.86 14.61 -23.05
N ASP A 52 -14.26 13.35 -23.23
CA ASP A 52 -15.66 13.00 -23.54
C ASP A 52 -16.50 12.97 -22.25
N PRO A 53 -17.52 13.83 -22.10
CA PRO A 53 -18.35 13.89 -20.90
C PRO A 53 -19.40 12.77 -20.83
N ASN A 54 -19.61 11.97 -21.88
CA ASN A 54 -20.67 10.95 -21.93
C ASN A 54 -20.21 9.55 -21.52
N VAL A 55 -18.92 9.39 -21.19
CA VAL A 55 -18.39 8.07 -20.84
C VAL A 55 -18.94 7.60 -19.49
N THR A 56 -19.34 6.33 -19.41
CA THR A 56 -19.89 5.69 -18.21
C THR A 56 -18.83 4.99 -17.35
N SER A 57 -17.60 4.88 -17.86
CA SER A 57 -16.42 4.37 -17.15
C SER A 57 -15.18 5.14 -17.56
N VAL A 58 -14.25 5.39 -16.64
CA VAL A 58 -13.03 6.13 -16.93
C VAL A 58 -11.82 5.40 -16.37
N ASP A 59 -10.74 5.34 -17.15
CA ASP A 59 -9.47 4.77 -16.72
C ASP A 59 -8.52 5.85 -16.23
N LEU A 60 -8.01 5.67 -15.02
CA LEU A 60 -6.90 6.44 -14.45
C LEU A 60 -5.61 5.69 -14.77
N MET A 61 -4.79 6.26 -15.66
CA MET A 61 -3.55 5.65 -16.14
C MET A 61 -2.34 6.24 -15.42
N PHE A 62 -1.60 5.41 -14.69
CA PHE A 62 -0.41 5.83 -13.93
C PHE A 62 0.88 5.54 -14.71
N ASP A 63 0.98 6.15 -15.90
CA ASP A 63 2.00 5.89 -16.91
C ASP A 63 3.14 6.93 -16.92
N GLY A 64 3.03 8.01 -16.15
CA GLY A 64 3.95 9.15 -16.21
C GLY A 64 3.63 10.14 -17.33
N MET A 65 2.49 9.97 -18.03
CA MET A 65 1.94 10.95 -18.97
C MET A 65 0.64 11.56 -18.44
N ASN A 66 -0.30 10.72 -18.00
CA ASN A 66 -1.60 11.13 -17.46
C ASN A 66 -1.49 11.44 -15.96
N TYR A 67 -0.94 10.50 -15.20
CA TYR A 67 -0.63 10.60 -13.78
C TYR A 67 0.81 10.14 -13.51
N ASN A 68 1.38 10.53 -12.36
CA ASN A 68 2.64 9.98 -11.90
C ASN A 68 2.61 8.45 -11.85
N ARG A 69 3.76 7.84 -12.16
CA ARG A 69 3.98 6.40 -12.06
C ARG A 69 3.90 5.96 -10.61
N LEU A 70 3.42 4.74 -10.40
CA LEU A 70 3.20 4.21 -9.05
C LEU A 70 4.33 3.30 -8.58
N PRO A 71 4.55 3.21 -7.25
CA PRO A 71 5.70 2.52 -6.72
C PRO A 71 5.53 1.00 -6.72
N ARG A 72 6.68 0.35 -6.59
CA ARG A 72 6.85 -0.99 -6.04
C ARG A 72 7.48 -0.86 -4.67
N ALA A 73 6.74 -1.31 -3.66
CA ALA A 73 7.08 -1.12 -2.27
C ALA A 73 8.29 -1.94 -1.79
N ALA A 74 8.89 -1.47 -0.71
CA ALA A 74 9.78 -2.20 0.18
C ALA A 74 9.49 -1.78 1.63
N VAL A 75 9.80 -2.68 2.54
CA VAL A 75 9.72 -2.44 3.97
C VAL A 75 11.13 -2.32 4.51
N ASP A 76 11.42 -1.27 5.26
CA ASP A 76 12.66 -1.08 5.98
C ASP A 76 12.43 -1.14 7.50
N ASN A 77 13.54 -1.17 8.24
CA ASN A 77 13.58 -1.05 9.69
C ASN A 77 12.61 -1.97 10.43
N ILE A 78 12.64 -3.27 10.09
CA ILE A 78 11.84 -4.28 10.78
C ILE A 78 12.59 -4.72 12.03
N PRO A 79 12.10 -4.40 13.24
CA PRO A 79 12.72 -4.86 14.47
C PRO A 79 12.48 -6.35 14.69
N SER A 80 13.39 -7.02 15.41
CA SER A 80 13.26 -8.45 15.68
C SER A 80 12.01 -8.77 16.52
N ILE A 81 11.30 -9.82 16.10
CA ILE A 81 10.23 -10.42 16.90
C ILE A 81 10.75 -11.06 18.19
N GLY A 82 12.04 -11.38 18.28
CA GLY A 82 12.68 -11.89 19.49
C GLY A 82 12.68 -10.90 20.65
N ASP A 83 12.61 -9.60 20.34
CA ASP A 83 12.58 -8.51 21.34
C ASP A 83 11.15 -8.11 21.75
N GLY A 84 10.15 -8.93 21.39
CA GLY A 84 8.74 -8.67 21.64
C GLY A 84 8.11 -7.66 20.68
N ASN A 85 8.79 -7.32 19.58
CA ASN A 85 8.22 -6.48 18.54
C ASN A 85 7.24 -7.26 17.67
N SER A 86 6.13 -6.62 17.34
CA SER A 86 5.08 -7.15 16.47
C SER A 86 4.90 -6.19 15.31
N THR A 87 5.50 -6.51 14.16
CA THR A 87 5.40 -5.67 12.96
C THR A 87 4.27 -6.16 12.08
N MET A 88 3.18 -5.39 11.99
CA MET A 88 2.11 -5.57 11.03
C MET A 88 2.51 -4.97 9.69
N MET A 89 2.41 -5.78 8.64
CA MET A 89 2.60 -5.38 7.26
C MET A 89 1.25 -5.29 6.56
N ILE A 90 1.01 -4.17 5.89
CA ILE A 90 -0.15 -3.94 5.05
C ILE A 90 0.35 -3.69 3.63
N LEU A 91 0.02 -4.57 2.71
CA LEU A 91 0.32 -4.45 1.30
C LEU A 91 -0.96 -4.25 0.50
N ASN A 92 -0.91 -3.37 -0.49
CA ASN A 92 -2.02 -3.03 -1.36
C ASN A 92 -1.59 -3.06 -2.83
N ARG A 93 -2.53 -3.36 -3.72
CA ARG A 93 -2.36 -3.18 -5.17
C ARG A 93 -3.27 -2.06 -5.67
N VAL A 94 -2.70 -1.10 -6.41
CA VAL A 94 -3.47 -0.11 -7.17
C VAL A 94 -3.78 -0.68 -8.55
N ALA A 95 -4.94 -1.32 -8.69
CA ALA A 95 -5.48 -1.71 -9.99
C ALA A 95 -6.94 -2.19 -9.87
N GLY A 96 -7.58 -2.43 -11.01
CA GLY A 96 -8.91 -3.03 -11.09
C GLY A 96 -9.99 -2.01 -11.35
N ASN A 97 -11.25 -2.41 -11.14
CA ASN A 97 -12.41 -1.57 -11.39
C ASN A 97 -13.05 -1.18 -10.06
N LEU A 98 -12.96 0.08 -9.68
CA LEU A 98 -13.53 0.59 -8.44
C LEU A 98 -15.07 0.63 -8.43
N ALA A 99 -15.74 0.43 -9.56
CA ALA A 99 -17.17 0.20 -9.58
C ALA A 99 -17.55 -1.26 -9.23
N ALA A 100 -16.59 -2.19 -9.26
CA ALA A 100 -16.83 -3.61 -9.03
C ALA A 100 -15.91 -4.20 -7.94
N SER A 101 -14.61 -4.30 -8.20
CA SER A 101 -13.60 -4.78 -7.26
C SER A 101 -12.21 -4.29 -7.66
N GLY A 102 -11.38 -4.01 -6.64
CA GLY A 102 -9.94 -3.86 -6.82
C GLY A 102 -9.30 -5.17 -7.29
N ALA A 103 -8.20 -5.06 -8.04
CA ALA A 103 -7.46 -6.23 -8.51
C ALA A 103 -6.64 -6.86 -7.38
N GLN A 104 -6.53 -8.18 -7.38
CA GLN A 104 -5.76 -8.93 -6.38
C GLN A 104 -4.25 -8.66 -6.48
N ILE A 105 -3.54 -8.65 -5.36
CA ILE A 105 -2.08 -8.54 -5.28
C ILE A 105 -1.41 -9.70 -6.04
N GLY A 106 -1.94 -10.92 -5.87
CA GLY A 106 -1.49 -12.13 -6.56
C GLY A 106 -0.11 -12.61 -6.12
N ASN A 107 0.67 -13.12 -7.06
CA ASN A 107 2.01 -13.66 -6.77
C ASN A 107 3.01 -12.53 -6.50
N VAL A 108 3.64 -12.60 -5.34
CA VAL A 108 4.77 -11.77 -4.93
C VAL A 108 5.97 -12.64 -4.60
N ALA A 109 7.14 -12.13 -4.91
CA ALA A 109 8.41 -12.67 -4.47
C ALA A 109 9.13 -11.59 -3.66
N GLY A 110 9.99 -12.01 -2.76
CA GLY A 110 10.74 -11.07 -1.94
C GLY A 110 11.99 -11.66 -1.33
N LEU A 111 12.78 -10.77 -0.76
CA LEU A 111 13.96 -11.05 0.03
C LEU A 111 13.81 -10.34 1.37
N VAL A 112 13.93 -11.10 2.46
CA VAL A 112 14.18 -10.56 3.80
C VAL A 112 15.70 -10.46 3.93
N PHE A 113 16.19 -9.32 4.37
CA PHE A 113 17.60 -9.08 4.65
C PHE A 113 17.81 -8.88 6.15
N ASP A 114 18.90 -9.43 6.67
CA ASP A 114 19.41 -9.07 7.99
C ASP A 114 20.25 -7.78 7.92
N ASP A 115 20.78 -7.34 9.05
CA ASP A 115 21.64 -6.15 9.15
C ASP A 115 23.04 -6.33 8.53
N GLN A 116 23.35 -7.52 8.04
CA GLN A 116 24.57 -7.86 7.31
C GLN A 116 24.30 -8.02 5.79
N GLU A 117 23.11 -7.64 5.33
CA GLU A 117 22.64 -7.75 3.95
C GLU A 117 22.54 -9.20 3.43
N VAL A 118 22.43 -10.19 4.32
CA VAL A 118 22.18 -11.58 3.93
C VAL A 118 20.72 -11.76 3.54
N GLY A 119 20.48 -12.13 2.29
CA GLY A 119 19.14 -12.28 1.72
C GLY A 119 18.53 -13.67 1.92
N TYR A 120 17.28 -13.69 2.38
CA TYR A 120 16.43 -14.88 2.52
C TYR A 120 15.19 -14.73 1.64
N SER A 121 15.07 -15.59 0.63
CA SER A 121 13.97 -15.50 -0.34
C SER A 121 12.67 -16.07 0.20
N PHE A 122 11.56 -15.50 -0.30
CA PHE A 122 10.22 -16.06 -0.14
C PHE A 122 9.37 -15.79 -1.37
N THR A 123 8.31 -16.57 -1.50
CA THR A 123 7.20 -16.30 -2.42
C THR A 123 5.89 -16.39 -1.65
N ALA A 124 4.89 -15.62 -2.09
CA ALA A 124 3.55 -15.69 -1.55
C ALA A 124 2.52 -15.45 -2.65
N ASN A 125 1.39 -16.16 -2.57
CA ASN A 125 0.21 -15.84 -3.35
C ASN A 125 -0.79 -15.14 -2.43
N LEU A 126 -1.13 -13.88 -2.76
CA LEU A 126 -2.00 -13.04 -1.98
C LEU A 126 -3.29 -12.79 -2.80
N PRO A 127 -4.34 -13.62 -2.64
CA PRO A 127 -5.57 -13.56 -3.45
C PRO A 127 -6.51 -12.41 -3.03
N PHE A 128 -5.93 -11.35 -2.47
CA PHE A 128 -6.61 -10.18 -1.97
C PHE A 128 -5.98 -8.95 -2.60
N CYS A 129 -6.78 -7.92 -2.84
CA CYS A 129 -6.30 -6.59 -3.26
C CYS A 129 -5.54 -5.86 -2.15
N GLN A 130 -5.78 -6.25 -0.91
CA GLN A 130 -5.08 -5.80 0.29
C GLN A 130 -4.74 -7.01 1.16
N TYR A 131 -3.51 -7.06 1.63
CA TYR A 131 -3.03 -8.08 2.53
C TYR A 131 -2.51 -7.44 3.80
N LYS A 132 -3.11 -7.78 4.94
CA LYS A 132 -2.70 -7.35 6.26
C LYS A 132 -2.29 -8.57 7.08
N ASN A 133 -1.03 -8.63 7.50
CA ASN A 133 -0.56 -9.71 8.36
C ASN A 133 0.61 -9.24 9.23
N THR A 134 0.76 -9.87 10.40
CA THR A 134 1.91 -9.65 11.27
C THR A 134 3.07 -10.53 10.85
N LEU A 135 4.25 -9.93 10.70
CA LEU A 135 5.48 -10.63 10.39
C LEU A 135 5.82 -11.63 11.50
N SER A 136 6.03 -12.88 11.12
CA SER A 136 6.25 -13.99 12.04
C SER A 136 6.89 -15.17 11.31
N ASN A 137 7.12 -16.28 12.03
CA ASN A 137 7.63 -17.51 11.42
C ASN A 137 6.65 -18.16 10.40
N THR A 138 5.41 -17.68 10.28
CA THR A 138 4.44 -18.17 9.28
C THR A 138 4.37 -17.29 8.03
N PHE A 139 4.68 -16.00 8.14
CA PHE A 139 4.74 -15.08 7.01
C PHE A 139 5.77 -13.95 7.28
N PRO A 140 6.68 -13.68 6.34
CA PRO A 140 6.98 -14.47 5.13
C PRO A 140 7.56 -15.85 5.49
N ARG A 141 7.18 -16.88 4.73
CA ARG A 141 7.68 -18.24 4.95
C ARG A 141 9.09 -18.36 4.36
N LEU A 142 10.09 -18.28 5.23
CA LEU A 142 11.51 -18.47 4.90
C LEU A 142 11.94 -19.92 5.16
N ALA A 143 12.96 -20.40 4.43
CA ALA A 143 13.55 -21.71 4.68
C ALA A 143 14.07 -21.85 6.12
N ASN A 144 14.66 -20.79 6.67
CA ASN A 144 15.24 -20.77 8.02
C ASN A 144 14.37 -20.05 9.06
N GLN A 145 13.07 -19.84 8.82
CA GLN A 145 12.17 -19.06 9.69
C GLN A 145 12.54 -17.57 9.79
N PHE A 146 11.53 -16.73 10.05
CA PHE A 146 11.68 -15.28 10.15
C PHE A 146 12.55 -14.84 11.34
N SER A 147 12.33 -15.43 12.51
CA SER A 147 13.10 -15.17 13.74
C SER A 147 14.60 -15.46 13.62
N ARG A 148 15.04 -16.29 12.67
CA ARG A 148 16.47 -16.52 12.44
C ARG A 148 17.06 -15.56 11.42
N ALA A 149 16.25 -15.12 10.46
CA ALA A 149 16.66 -14.09 9.51
C ALA A 149 16.82 -12.73 10.21
N ILE A 150 15.97 -12.42 11.20
CA ILE A 150 16.11 -11.21 12.02
C ILE A 150 16.11 -11.63 13.49
N PRO A 151 17.27 -12.07 14.03
CA PRO A 151 17.39 -12.53 15.42
C PRO A 151 17.27 -11.37 16.41
N ALA A 152 17.07 -11.71 17.69
CA ALA A 152 16.92 -10.72 18.76
C ALA A 152 18.11 -9.74 18.80
N GLY A 153 17.81 -8.47 19.02
CA GLY A 153 18.78 -7.36 18.98
C GLY A 153 19.18 -6.90 17.59
N ARG A 154 18.58 -7.44 16.52
CA ARG A 154 18.84 -7.04 15.14
C ARG A 154 17.62 -6.41 14.47
N THR A 155 17.89 -5.71 13.38
CA THR A 155 16.89 -5.15 12.47
C THR A 155 17.10 -5.70 11.08
N GLY A 156 16.05 -5.78 10.28
CA GLY A 156 16.14 -6.18 8.88
C GLY A 156 15.26 -5.34 7.98
N TRP A 157 15.24 -5.69 6.70
CA TRP A 157 14.35 -5.08 5.71
C TRP A 157 13.83 -6.12 4.73
N ILE A 158 12.71 -5.83 4.08
CA ILE A 158 12.10 -6.66 3.05
C ILE A 158 12.06 -5.90 1.74
N LYS A 159 12.67 -6.49 0.72
CA LYS A 159 12.41 -6.13 -0.66
C LYS A 159 11.33 -7.05 -1.21
N LEU A 160 10.28 -6.49 -1.78
CA LEU A 160 9.19 -7.25 -2.38
C LEU A 160 8.93 -6.76 -3.80
N TRP A 161 8.57 -7.69 -4.68
CA TRP A 161 8.18 -7.40 -6.04
C TRP A 161 7.07 -8.35 -6.47
N SER A 162 6.25 -7.89 -7.41
CA SER A 162 5.34 -8.80 -8.10
C SER A 162 6.07 -9.49 -9.24
N LEU A 163 5.68 -10.74 -9.54
CA LEU A 163 6.16 -11.45 -10.72
C LEU A 163 5.65 -10.83 -12.03
N ASP A 164 4.58 -10.01 -11.95
CA ASP A 164 4.09 -9.21 -13.06
C ASP A 164 4.37 -7.72 -12.83
N ASP A 165 4.16 -6.89 -13.85
CA ASP A 165 4.21 -5.44 -13.71
C ASP A 165 2.98 -4.90 -12.94
N ARG A 166 3.15 -4.63 -11.65
CA ARG A 166 2.09 -4.21 -10.73
C ARG A 166 2.58 -3.15 -9.77
N ALA A 167 1.74 -2.14 -9.54
CA ALA A 167 1.94 -1.15 -8.49
C ALA A 167 1.60 -1.74 -7.13
N LEU A 168 2.56 -1.69 -6.22
CA LEU A 168 2.44 -2.20 -4.86
C LEU A 168 2.86 -1.08 -3.90
N PHE A 169 2.00 -0.78 -2.95
CA PHE A 169 2.21 0.21 -1.91
C PHE A 169 1.65 -0.31 -0.60
N GLY A 170 1.95 0.36 0.50
CA GLY A 170 1.55 -0.15 1.79
C GLY A 170 2.10 0.64 2.95
N ALA A 171 1.94 0.06 4.14
CA ALA A 171 2.49 0.59 5.36
C ALA A 171 2.91 -0.55 6.28
N THR A 172 3.80 -0.24 7.19
CA THR A 172 4.13 -1.10 8.32
C THR A 172 3.83 -0.39 9.62
N ILE A 173 3.41 -1.16 10.62
CA ILE A 173 3.10 -0.66 11.95
C ILE A 173 3.69 -1.63 12.94
N ASN A 174 4.57 -1.15 13.81
CA ASN A 174 5.16 -1.93 14.87
C ASN A 174 4.46 -1.67 16.21
N TYR A 175 4.23 -2.73 16.96
CA TYR A 175 3.73 -2.70 18.32
C TYR A 175 4.66 -3.49 19.25
N ASN A 176 4.99 -2.92 20.40
CA ASN A 176 5.68 -3.57 21.51
C ASN A 176 5.10 -3.04 22.84
N PRO A 177 4.59 -3.92 23.73
CA PRO A 177 4.04 -3.49 25.00
C PRO A 177 5.09 -2.95 25.99
N ASN A 178 6.39 -3.21 25.75
CA ASN A 178 7.48 -2.91 26.67
C ASN A 178 8.19 -1.57 26.38
N THR A 179 7.54 -0.63 25.67
CA THR A 179 8.13 0.67 25.28
C THR A 179 8.59 1.54 26.45
N THR A 180 8.05 1.33 27.65
CA THR A 180 8.46 2.05 28.87
C THR A 180 9.66 1.44 29.57
N SER A 181 10.04 0.20 29.22
CA SER A 181 11.03 -0.60 29.96
C SER A 181 12.13 -1.19 29.08
N ASN A 182 11.98 -1.16 27.75
CA ASN A 182 12.96 -1.69 26.80
C ASN A 182 13.28 -0.63 25.72
N PRO A 183 14.53 -0.18 25.59
CA PRO A 183 14.93 0.77 24.55
C PRO A 183 14.81 0.21 23.12
N GLY A 184 14.77 -1.11 22.94
CA GLY A 184 14.51 -1.78 21.65
C GLY A 184 13.02 -2.01 21.34
N ALA A 185 12.12 -1.53 22.19
CA ALA A 185 10.68 -1.59 21.96
C ALA A 185 10.20 -0.32 21.23
N PHE A 186 9.53 -0.51 20.08
CA PHE A 186 9.03 0.60 19.27
C PHE A 186 7.51 0.50 19.05
N ASN A 187 6.82 1.64 19.11
CA ASN A 187 5.40 1.79 18.77
C ASN A 187 5.23 2.89 17.73
N GLN A 188 5.42 2.55 16.45
CA GLN A 188 5.33 3.50 15.33
C GLN A 188 4.91 2.78 14.05
N GLY A 189 4.50 3.55 13.04
CA GLY A 189 4.29 3.01 11.71
C GLY A 189 4.55 4.05 10.64
N HIS A 190 4.82 3.57 9.43
CA HIS A 190 5.19 4.40 8.28
C HIS A 190 4.74 3.74 6.98
N ASN A 191 4.67 4.55 5.93
CA ASN A 191 4.43 4.02 4.59
C ASN A 191 5.67 3.27 4.11
N MET A 192 5.44 2.24 3.30
CA MET A 192 6.50 1.50 2.64
C MET A 192 7.30 2.41 1.69
N HIS A 193 8.59 2.13 1.56
CA HIS A 193 9.46 2.86 0.65
C HIS A 193 9.24 2.43 -0.80
N SER A 194 9.32 3.39 -1.72
CA SER A 194 9.31 3.11 -3.16
C SER A 194 10.70 2.73 -3.64
N LEU A 195 10.87 1.52 -4.21
CA LEU A 195 12.13 1.11 -4.82
C LEU A 195 12.21 1.39 -6.31
N THR A 196 11.13 1.09 -7.03
CA THR A 196 11.02 1.31 -8.47
C THR A 196 9.60 1.73 -8.81
N LEU A 197 9.40 2.30 -9.99
CA LEU A 197 8.08 2.74 -10.46
C LEU A 197 7.59 1.83 -11.59
N THR A 198 6.27 1.74 -11.76
CA THR A 198 5.60 1.05 -12.85
C THR A 198 4.71 1.99 -13.64
N GLU A 199 4.61 1.74 -14.94
CA GLU A 199 3.70 2.43 -15.86
C GLU A 199 2.42 1.61 -16.15
N ALA A 200 2.37 0.35 -15.72
CA ALA A 200 1.28 -0.58 -16.06
C ALA A 200 0.04 -0.43 -15.15
N ALA A 201 0.11 0.40 -14.12
CA ALA A 201 -0.99 0.55 -13.18
C ALA A 201 -2.13 1.36 -13.80
N ARG A 202 -3.33 0.79 -13.72
CA ARG A 202 -4.57 1.40 -14.19
C ARG A 202 -5.72 1.09 -13.26
N VAL A 203 -6.56 2.09 -13.04
CA VAL A 203 -7.76 1.96 -12.22
C VAL A 203 -8.96 2.44 -13.02
N THR A 204 -9.94 1.58 -13.20
CA THR A 204 -11.21 1.94 -13.82
C THR A 204 -12.17 2.45 -12.76
N GLY A 205 -12.74 3.63 -12.94
CA GLY A 205 -13.81 4.19 -12.13
C GLY A 205 -15.10 4.33 -12.94
N ALA A 206 -16.21 4.64 -12.25
CA ALA A 206 -17.43 5.05 -12.92
C ALA A 206 -17.24 6.45 -13.55
N GLY A 207 -17.73 6.60 -14.78
CA GLY A 207 -17.84 7.90 -15.46
C GLY A 207 -18.95 8.73 -14.84
N LEU A 208 -18.76 10.05 -14.80
CA LEU A 208 -19.58 10.98 -14.02
C LEU A 208 -21.01 11.22 -14.57
N SER A 209 -21.45 10.47 -15.60
CA SER A 209 -22.80 10.58 -16.15
C SER A 209 -23.88 9.81 -15.39
N SER A 210 -23.54 9.02 -14.35
CA SER A 210 -24.54 8.34 -13.52
C SER A 210 -24.17 8.29 -12.03
N ASN A 211 -24.98 8.98 -11.21
CA ASN A 211 -25.15 8.85 -9.76
C ASN A 211 -23.87 8.73 -8.89
N LEU A 212 -23.52 9.89 -8.32
CA LEU A 212 -22.37 10.29 -7.47
C LEU A 212 -22.09 9.51 -6.15
N TYR A 213 -22.50 8.26 -5.98
CA TYR A 213 -22.49 7.60 -4.65
C TYR A 213 -21.76 6.24 -4.54
N GLN A 214 -20.95 5.81 -5.53
CA GLN A 214 -20.43 4.42 -5.53
C GLN A 214 -18.93 4.25 -5.20
N LEU A 215 -18.14 5.32 -5.11
CA LEU A 215 -16.69 5.20 -4.87
C LEU A 215 -16.30 4.79 -3.44
N GLU A 216 -17.24 4.78 -2.48
CA GLU A 216 -16.99 4.36 -1.09
C GLU A 216 -17.12 2.84 -0.86
N ARG A 217 -17.47 2.04 -1.88
CA ARG A 217 -17.80 0.60 -1.69
C ARG A 217 -16.68 -0.39 -2.00
N VAL A 218 -15.51 0.06 -2.45
CA VAL A 218 -14.41 -0.86 -2.74
C VAL A 218 -13.62 -1.16 -1.47
N SER A 219 -13.95 -2.30 -0.87
CA SER A 219 -13.31 -2.84 0.34
C SER A 219 -11.76 -2.78 0.30
N CYS A 220 -11.17 -2.88 -0.89
CA CYS A 220 -9.72 -2.88 -1.12
C CYS A 220 -8.97 -1.58 -0.78
N LEU A 221 -9.62 -0.42 -0.86
CA LEU A 221 -9.00 0.89 -0.58
C LEU A 221 -9.36 1.42 0.81
N ARG A 222 -10.17 0.66 1.57
CA ARG A 222 -10.77 1.08 2.84
C ARG A 222 -9.87 0.95 4.06
N LEU A 223 -8.58 0.65 3.88
CA LEU A 223 -7.62 0.71 4.99
C LEU A 223 -7.12 2.13 5.25
N SER A 224 -8.02 3.08 5.11
CA SER A 224 -7.91 4.44 5.63
C SER A 224 -9.10 4.77 6.55
N ILE A 225 -9.91 3.78 7.00
CA ILE A 225 -11.09 4.04 7.86
C ILE A 225 -11.29 2.97 8.97
N LEU A 226 -10.36 2.02 9.18
CA LEU A 226 -10.43 1.06 10.31
C LEU A 226 -9.07 0.79 10.92
#